data_AF-A0A9N9E8R8-F1
#
_entry.id   AF-A0A9N9E8R8-F1
#
_cell.length_a   1.000
_cell.length_b   1.000
_cell.length_c   1.000
_cell.angle_alpha   90.00
_cell.angle_beta   90.00
_cell.angle_gamma   90.00
#
_symmetry.space_group_name_H-M   'P 1'
#
loop_
_entity.id
_entity.type
_entity.pdbx_description
1 polymer ?
#
loop_
_entity_poly.entity_id
_entity_poly.type
_entity_poly.pdbx_seq_one_letter_code
_entity_poly.pdbx_strand_id
1 'polypeptide(L)'
;DKQKKEICELAKKNPLYKQQQVAEEFMERYPNLKIDHSTVSKILKRANEYQFQDDVAETTFRHRPVKYPILELAMNMWIERVTTEGMIISDSLVKEKACQFAQAFAISEGSLTFSNGWTTKFKK
;
A
#
# COMPACT_ATOMS: atom_id res chain seq x y z
N ASP A 1 -9.61 7.36 2.24
CA ASP A 1 -10.75 6.41 2.24
C ASP A 1 -12.13 7.04 2.39
N LYS A 2 -12.24 8.30 2.87
CA LYS A 2 -13.49 9.08 2.97
C LYS A 2 -14.44 8.99 1.75
N GLN A 3 -13.93 9.25 0.55
CA GLN A 3 -14.73 9.18 -0.70
C GLN A 3 -15.33 7.78 -0.97
N LYS A 4 -14.63 6.70 -0.59
CA LYS A 4 -15.13 5.34 -0.76
C LYS A 4 -16.23 5.02 0.24
N LYS A 5 -16.13 5.54 1.46
CA LYS A 5 -17.16 5.45 2.50
C LYS A 5 -18.43 6.19 2.07
N GLU A 6 -18.30 7.40 1.52
CA GLU A 6 -19.42 8.17 0.97
C GLU A 6 -20.13 7.43 -0.17
N ILE A 7 -19.38 6.76 -1.08
CA ILE A 7 -19.97 5.90 -2.11
C ILE A 7 -20.76 4.74 -1.50
N CYS A 8 -20.24 4.11 -0.44
CA CYS A 8 -20.94 3.02 0.26
C CYS A 8 -22.22 3.52 0.95
N GLU A 9 -22.17 4.70 1.58
CA GLU A 9 -23.34 5.32 2.20
C GLU A 9 -24.39 5.71 1.17
N LEU A 10 -23.97 6.24 0.03
CA LEU A 10 -24.88 6.62 -1.05
C LEU A 10 -25.62 5.40 -1.63
N ALA A 11 -24.90 4.30 -1.87
CA ALA A 11 -25.51 3.06 -2.32
C ALA A 11 -26.45 2.44 -1.26
N LYS A 12 -26.13 2.57 0.04
CA LYS A 12 -26.99 2.09 1.13
C LYS A 12 -28.28 2.91 1.27
N LYS A 13 -28.22 4.23 1.09
CA LYS A 13 -29.40 5.11 1.15
C LYS A 13 -30.34 4.91 -0.04
N ASN A 14 -29.80 4.52 -1.20
CA ASN A 14 -30.54 4.32 -2.43
C ASN A 14 -30.44 2.86 -2.93
N PRO A 15 -31.09 1.87 -2.26
CA PRO A 15 -30.95 0.45 -2.61
C PRO A 15 -31.48 0.08 -4.00
N LEU A 16 -32.33 0.93 -4.59
CA LEU A 16 -32.88 0.76 -5.94
C LEU A 16 -31.95 1.27 -7.04
N TYR A 17 -30.93 2.06 -6.69
CA TYR A 17 -30.05 2.66 -7.68
C TYR A 17 -29.11 1.61 -8.26
N LYS A 18 -28.99 1.63 -9.59
CA LYS A 18 -27.93 0.90 -10.27
C LYS A 18 -26.58 1.54 -9.94
N GLN A 19 -25.52 0.74 -9.98
CA GLN A 19 -24.15 1.21 -9.71
C GLN A 19 -23.73 2.35 -10.64
N GLN A 20 -24.30 2.42 -11.85
CA GLN A 20 -24.09 3.52 -12.78
C GLN A 20 -24.70 4.84 -12.25
N GLN A 21 -25.92 4.80 -11.70
CA GLN A 21 -26.58 5.98 -11.13
C GLN A 21 -25.84 6.48 -9.89
N VAL A 22 -25.32 5.56 -9.07
CA VAL A 22 -24.45 5.90 -7.93
C VAL A 22 -23.17 6.60 -8.40
N ALA A 23 -22.60 6.19 -9.53
CA ALA A 23 -21.41 6.84 -10.10
C ALA A 23 -21.73 8.25 -10.62
N GLU A 24 -22.85 8.39 -11.34
CA GLU A 24 -23.34 9.68 -11.87
C GLU A 24 -23.58 10.69 -10.75
N GLU A 25 -24.35 10.33 -9.73
CA GLU A 25 -24.61 11.21 -8.58
C GLU A 25 -23.33 11.57 -7.81
N PHE A 26 -22.37 10.64 -7.72
CA PHE A 26 -21.10 10.93 -7.09
C PHE A 26 -20.23 11.88 -7.93
N MET A 27 -20.26 11.78 -9.26
CA MET A 27 -19.56 12.70 -10.17
C MET A 27 -20.19 14.09 -10.18
N GLU A 28 -21.51 14.20 -10.01
CA GLU A 28 -22.17 15.51 -9.83
C GLU A 28 -21.69 16.22 -8.56
N ARG A 29 -21.47 15.46 -7.48
CA ARG A 29 -20.94 15.98 -6.22
C ARG A 29 -19.46 16.33 -6.29
N TYR A 30 -18.69 15.61 -7.11
CA TYR A 30 -17.24 15.78 -7.28
C TYR A 30 -16.86 15.84 -8.77
N PRO A 31 -17.05 17.00 -9.44
CA PRO A 31 -16.86 17.12 -10.90
C PRO A 31 -15.40 16.87 -11.34
N ASN A 32 -14.47 17.00 -10.42
CA ASN A 32 -13.03 16.73 -10.58
C ASN A 32 -12.67 15.24 -10.46
N LEU A 33 -13.61 14.36 -10.12
CA LEU A 33 -13.40 12.91 -10.04
C LEU A 33 -14.17 12.20 -11.14
N LYS A 34 -13.46 11.40 -11.94
CA LYS A 34 -14.08 10.49 -12.92
C LYS A 34 -14.22 9.11 -12.30
N ILE A 35 -15.45 8.73 -11.96
CA ILE A 35 -15.76 7.43 -11.38
C ILE A 35 -16.67 6.67 -12.32
N ASP A 36 -16.26 5.46 -12.66
CA ASP A 36 -17.07 4.53 -13.46
C ASP A 36 -17.82 3.54 -12.56
N HIS A 37 -18.91 2.97 -13.09
CA HIS A 37 -19.71 1.95 -12.42
C HIS A 37 -18.86 0.75 -11.95
N SER A 38 -17.81 0.38 -12.68
CA SER A 38 -16.88 -0.70 -12.29
C SER A 38 -16.08 -0.35 -11.03
N THR A 39 -15.76 0.93 -10.83
CA THR A 39 -15.09 1.42 -9.61
C THR A 39 -16.06 1.38 -8.42
N VAL A 40 -17.31 1.80 -8.62
CA VAL A 40 -18.37 1.66 -7.59
C VAL A 40 -18.54 0.20 -7.20
N SER A 41 -18.62 -0.71 -8.17
CA SER A 41 -18.70 -2.17 -7.92
C SER A 41 -17.55 -2.69 -7.05
N LYS A 42 -16.31 -2.29 -7.37
CA LYS A 42 -15.11 -2.68 -6.60
C LYS A 42 -15.14 -2.13 -5.17
N ILE A 43 -15.62 -0.90 -5.00
CA ILE A 43 -15.75 -0.26 -3.68
C ILE A 43 -16.80 -0.98 -2.84
N LEU A 44 -17.98 -1.27 -3.41
CA LEU A 44 -19.07 -1.93 -2.70
C LEU A 44 -18.72 -3.36 -2.27
N LYS A 45 -17.93 -4.11 -3.07
CA LYS A 45 -17.40 -5.43 -2.69
C LYS A 45 -16.55 -5.40 -1.42
N ARG A 46 -15.94 -4.25 -1.11
CA ARG A 46 -15.09 -4.02 0.05
C ARG A 46 -15.72 -3.05 1.05
N ALA A 47 -17.04 -2.86 1.00
CA ALA A 47 -17.75 -1.90 1.83
C ALA A 47 -17.49 -2.08 3.34
N ASN A 48 -17.35 -3.33 3.79
CA ASN A 48 -17.01 -3.64 5.19
C ASN A 48 -15.64 -3.10 5.60
N GLU A 49 -14.65 -3.07 4.70
CA GLU A 49 -13.32 -2.52 4.97
C GLU A 49 -13.39 -1.00 5.19
N TYR A 50 -14.28 -0.31 4.48
CA TYR A 50 -14.44 1.15 4.54
C TYR A 50 -15.40 1.61 5.64
N GLN A 51 -16.17 0.70 6.24
CA GLN A 51 -17.14 1.03 7.30
C GLN A 51 -16.46 1.34 8.64
N PHE A 52 -15.27 0.78 8.89
CA PHE A 52 -14.54 0.91 10.16
C PHE A 52 -13.30 1.82 10.08
N GLN A 53 -13.03 2.44 8.93
CA GLN A 53 -11.98 3.45 8.85
C GLN A 53 -12.53 4.79 9.38
N ASP A 54 -12.04 5.20 10.55
CA ASP A 54 -12.23 6.55 11.08
C ASP A 54 -11.53 7.61 10.21
N ASP A 55 -11.94 8.87 10.39
CA ASP A 55 -11.49 10.09 9.68
C ASP A 55 -10.01 10.45 9.90
N VAL A 56 -9.14 9.48 10.19
CA VAL A 56 -7.71 9.69 10.18
C VAL A 56 -7.29 9.87 8.72
N ALA A 57 -7.05 11.12 8.33
CA ALA A 57 -6.51 11.53 7.04
C ALA A 57 -5.05 11.10 6.87
N GLU A 58 -4.70 9.87 7.26
CA GLU A 58 -3.48 9.25 6.80
C GLU A 58 -3.70 8.85 5.36
N THR A 59 -2.80 9.32 4.51
CA THR A 59 -2.62 8.76 3.18
C THR A 59 -2.35 7.28 3.37
N THR A 60 -3.40 6.45 3.26
CA THR A 60 -3.29 5.00 3.34
C THR A 60 -2.57 4.56 2.06
N PHE A 61 -1.25 4.70 2.08
CA PHE A 61 -0.40 4.02 1.13
C PHE A 61 -0.82 2.56 1.17
N ARG A 62 -1.30 2.08 0.04
CA ARG A 62 -1.71 0.68 -0.09
C ARG A 62 -0.53 -0.17 0.35
N HIS A 63 -0.65 -0.85 1.49
CA HIS A 63 0.35 -1.81 1.92
C HIS A 63 0.42 -2.90 0.86
N ARG A 64 1.45 -2.82 0.00
CA ARG A 64 1.74 -3.88 -0.94
C ARG A 64 2.38 -5.00 -0.13
N PRO A 65 1.89 -6.25 -0.24
CA PRO A 65 2.56 -7.36 0.41
C PRO A 65 4.01 -7.41 -0.10
N VAL A 66 4.94 -7.51 0.84
CA VAL A 66 6.37 -7.62 0.54
C VAL A 66 6.60 -8.96 -0.13
N LYS A 67 7.27 -8.95 -1.30
CA LYS A 67 7.52 -10.17 -2.09
C LYS A 67 8.32 -11.23 -1.32
N TYR A 68 9.23 -10.78 -0.46
CA TYR A 68 10.10 -11.64 0.35
C TYR A 68 10.08 -11.18 1.82
N PRO A 69 9.07 -11.58 2.61
CA PRO A 69 8.93 -11.13 4.01
C PRO A 69 10.12 -11.50 4.89
N ILE A 70 10.69 -12.70 4.69
CA ILE A 70 11.85 -13.20 5.44
C ILE A 70 13.09 -12.33 5.18
N LEU A 71 13.32 -11.96 3.92
CA LEU A 71 14.41 -11.06 3.56
C LEU A 71 14.26 -9.69 4.20
N GLU A 72 13.04 -9.14 4.18
CA GLU A 72 12.77 -7.83 4.80
C GLU A 72 12.93 -7.85 6.32
N LEU A 73 12.51 -8.93 6.98
CA LEU A 73 12.73 -9.12 8.42
C LEU A 73 14.22 -9.16 8.77
N ALA A 74 15.02 -9.95 8.03
CA ALA A 74 16.46 -10.04 8.24
C ALA A 74 17.16 -8.69 8.04
N MET A 75 16.75 -7.93 7.02
CA MET A 75 17.26 -6.57 6.78
C MET A 75 16.93 -5.64 7.94
N ASN A 76 15.68 -5.63 8.43
CA ASN A 76 15.28 -4.79 9.57
C ASN A 76 16.10 -5.09 10.83
N MET A 77 16.28 -6.37 11.17
CA MET A 77 17.08 -6.79 12.33
C MET A 77 18.55 -6.36 12.19
N TRP A 78 19.11 -6.50 10.99
CA TRP A 78 20.48 -6.07 10.73
C TRP A 78 20.64 -4.55 10.84
N ILE A 79 19.69 -3.78 10.30
CA ILE A 79 19.69 -2.31 10.37
C ILE A 79 19.60 -1.83 11.80
N GLU A 80 18.67 -2.37 12.60
CA GLU A 80 18.52 -2.03 14.02
C GLU A 80 19.85 -2.20 14.77
N ARG A 81 20.56 -3.30 14.49
CA ARG A 81 21.88 -3.56 15.07
C ARG A 81 22.92 -2.53 14.62
N VAL A 82 23.11 -2.31 13.32
CA VAL A 82 24.17 -1.42 12.83
C VAL A 82 23.90 0.06 13.14
N THR A 83 22.63 0.46 13.24
CA THR A 83 22.23 1.79 13.72
C THR A 83 22.59 1.97 15.19
N THR A 84 22.36 0.96 16.03
CA THR A 84 22.77 0.97 17.44
C THR A 84 24.29 1.04 17.60
N GLU A 85 25.03 0.42 16.68
CA GLU A 85 26.50 0.48 16.61
C GLU A 85 27.03 1.81 16.01
N GLY A 86 26.16 2.74 15.61
CA GLY A 86 26.53 4.05 15.07
C GLY A 86 27.12 4.02 13.65
N MET A 87 26.89 2.94 12.90
CA MET A 87 27.39 2.78 11.54
C MET A 87 26.59 3.61 10.54
N ILE A 88 27.28 4.26 9.59
CA ILE A 88 26.63 4.98 8.49
C ILE A 88 26.10 3.97 7.46
N ILE A 89 24.79 3.94 7.28
CA ILE A 89 24.12 3.06 6.32
C ILE A 89 24.07 3.73 4.94
N SER A 90 24.89 3.24 4.01
CA SER A 90 24.88 3.67 2.60
C SER A 90 24.01 2.76 1.73
N ASP A 91 23.58 3.26 0.56
CA ASP A 91 22.80 2.45 -0.39
C ASP A 91 23.54 1.22 -0.89
N SER A 92 24.87 1.30 -1.08
CA SER A 92 25.69 0.18 -1.49
C SER A 92 25.74 -0.90 -0.41
N LEU A 93 25.90 -0.50 0.86
CA LEU A 93 25.93 -1.43 1.99
C LEU A 93 24.59 -2.16 2.16
N VAL A 94 23.48 -1.45 2.02
CA VAL A 94 22.13 -2.03 2.07
C VAL A 94 21.95 -3.07 0.96
N LYS A 95 22.37 -2.75 -0.27
CA LYS A 95 22.27 -3.68 -1.41
C LYS A 95 23.15 -4.91 -1.22
N GLU A 96 24.39 -4.71 -0.76
CA GLU A 96 25.33 -5.81 -0.50
C GLU A 96 24.77 -6.77 0.56
N LYS A 97 24.28 -6.23 1.68
CA LYS A 97 23.69 -7.06 2.73
C LYS A 97 22.43 -7.79 2.27
N ALA A 98 21.59 -7.11 1.49
CA ALA A 98 20.39 -7.71 0.92
C ALA A 98 20.71 -8.88 -0.03
N CYS A 99 21.78 -8.76 -0.83
CA CYS A 99 22.28 -9.87 -1.65
C CYS A 99 22.75 -11.05 -0.79
N GLN A 100 23.50 -10.79 0.28
CA GLN A 100 23.97 -11.86 1.19
C GLN A 100 22.79 -12.64 1.80
N PHE A 101 21.76 -11.92 2.28
CA PHE A 101 20.56 -12.58 2.82
C PHE A 101 19.75 -13.28 1.74
N ALA A 102 19.64 -12.71 0.55
CA ALA A 102 18.98 -13.37 -0.57
C ALA A 102 19.61 -14.71 -0.92
N GLN A 103 20.95 -14.76 -1.00
CA GLN A 103 21.71 -16.00 -1.22
C GLN A 103 21.47 -17.00 -0.08
N ALA A 104 21.50 -16.54 1.18
CA ALA A 104 21.23 -17.39 2.35
C ALA A 104 19.81 -17.98 2.35
N PHE A 105 18.83 -17.27 1.78
CA PHE A 105 17.44 -17.72 1.65
C PHE A 105 17.15 -18.41 0.31
N ALA A 106 18.17 -18.75 -0.48
CA ALA A 106 18.04 -19.36 -1.81
C ALA A 106 17.12 -18.55 -2.76
N ILE A 107 17.10 -17.23 -2.62
CA ILE A 107 16.38 -16.33 -3.52
C ILE A 107 17.28 -16.04 -4.72
N SER A 108 16.81 -16.37 -5.93
CA SER A 108 17.57 -16.14 -7.17
C SER A 108 17.92 -14.66 -7.36
N GLU A 109 19.19 -14.36 -7.66
CA GLU A 109 19.70 -12.99 -7.84
C GLU A 109 18.94 -12.21 -8.92
N GLY A 110 18.51 -12.87 -10.00
CA GLY A 110 17.72 -12.24 -11.07
C GLY A 110 16.27 -11.90 -10.66
N SER A 111 15.81 -12.38 -9.51
CA SER A 111 14.43 -12.16 -9.02
C SER A 111 14.29 -10.95 -8.10
N LEU A 112 15.43 -10.35 -7.72
CA LEU A 112 15.54 -9.22 -6.80
C LEU A 112 15.95 -7.96 -7.55
N THR A 113 15.16 -6.91 -7.38
CA THR A 113 15.50 -5.58 -7.89
C THR A 113 15.42 -4.60 -6.74
N PHE A 114 16.58 -4.18 -6.25
CA PHE A 114 16.68 -3.21 -5.16
C PHE A 114 16.55 -1.79 -5.72
N SER A 115 15.31 -1.31 -5.81
CA SER A 115 15.04 0.06 -6.24
C SER A 115 15.58 1.07 -5.22
N ASN A 116 15.87 2.30 -5.66
CA ASN A 116 16.31 3.38 -4.77
C ASN A 116 15.25 3.69 -3.68
N GLY A 117 13.97 3.49 -3.97
CA GLY A 117 12.91 3.61 -2.97
C GLY A 117 12.98 2.52 -1.91
N TRP A 118 13.32 1.29 -2.30
CA TRP A 118 13.48 0.18 -1.37
C TRP A 118 14.70 0.37 -0.46
N THR A 119 15.85 0.85 -0.98
CA THR A 119 17.02 1.12 -0.12
C THR A 119 16.80 2.32 0.81
N THR A 120 16.07 3.35 0.35
CA THR A 120 15.74 4.52 1.17
C THR A 120 14.86 4.18 2.37
N LYS A 121 14.01 3.14 2.28
CA LYS A 121 13.21 2.63 3.41
C LYS A 121 14.07 2.28 4.63
N PHE A 122 15.31 1.83 4.39
CA PHE A 122 16.21 1.29 5.39
C PHE A 122 17.25 2.27 5.93
N LYS A 123 17.28 3.49 5.39
CA LYS A 123 18.18 4.57 5.82
C LYS A 123 17.46 5.61 6.72
N LYS A 124 16.27 5.27 7.19
CA LYS A 124 15.45 6.15 8.04
C LYS A 124 15.91 6.13 9.49
#